data_AF-A0A0B4XIJ0-F1
#
_entry.id   AF-A0A0B4XIJ0-F1
#
_cell.length_a   1.000
_cell.length_b   1.000
_cell.length_c   1.000
_cell.angle_alpha   90.00
_cell.angle_beta   90.00
_cell.angle_gamma   90.00
#
_symmetry.space_group_name_H-M   'P 1'
#
loop_
_entity.id
_entity.type
_entity.pdbx_description
1 polymer ?
#
loop_
_entity_poly.entity_id
_entity_poly.type
_entity_poly.pdbx_seq_one_letter_code
_entity_poly.pdbx_strand_id
1 'polypeptide(L)'
;MHFNTIGIGTRLLSEGACFSVVYRPNDSTVLELIRYLRNGDMCWYTLDQDYGTQQAVFAPFFGVPAFTVTTTTRIARISRATITPISHYRLLGGRYRITFDPPLADFLSGDDPADATRGNQAVGTAVLLAPEQYLWMHQRFKHQADGSMPYPSES
;
A
#
# COMPACT_ATOMS: atom_id res chain seq x y z
N MET A 1 -13.40 2.80 8.18
CA MET A 1 -12.42 1.70 8.03
C MET A 1 -11.21 2.32 7.37
N HIS A 2 -10.06 2.35 8.05
CA HIS A 2 -8.85 2.99 7.54
C HIS A 2 -8.02 1.99 6.74
N PHE A 3 -7.45 2.46 5.63
CA PHE A 3 -6.51 1.75 4.79
C PHE A 3 -5.34 2.72 4.61
N ASN A 4 -4.14 2.33 5.01
CA ASN A 4 -2.97 3.11 4.64
C ASN A 4 -2.59 2.67 3.24
N THR A 5 -2.67 3.59 2.31
CA THR A 5 -2.55 3.24 0.89
C THR A 5 -1.41 3.99 0.26
N ILE A 6 -0.82 3.39 -0.76
CA ILE A 6 0.09 4.12 -1.62
C ILE A 6 -0.68 4.44 -2.91
N GLY A 7 -0.82 5.73 -3.19
CA GLY A 7 -1.17 6.21 -4.50
C GLY A 7 0.01 5.98 -5.44
N ILE A 8 -0.25 5.33 -6.57
CA ILE A 8 0.72 5.22 -7.65
C ILE A 8 0.33 6.32 -8.66
N GLY A 9 1.13 7.37 -8.78
CA GLY A 9 0.90 8.50 -9.68
C GLY A 9 2.13 8.79 -10.52
N THR A 10 1.96 9.15 -11.79
CA THR A 10 3.07 9.69 -12.60
C THR A 10 3.21 11.20 -12.38
N ARG A 11 4.40 11.72 -12.71
CA ARG A 11 4.93 13.08 -12.47
C ARG A 11 3.97 14.23 -12.83
N LEU A 12 3.01 14.54 -11.95
CA LEU A 12 2.02 15.62 -12.14
C LEU A 12 1.63 16.23 -10.78
N LEU A 13 2.56 16.92 -10.11
CA LEU A 13 2.22 17.79 -8.98
C LEU A 13 2.33 19.29 -9.32
N SER A 14 2.59 19.66 -10.58
CA SER A 14 2.79 21.06 -10.97
C SER A 14 1.65 21.71 -11.76
N GLU A 15 0.71 20.95 -12.32
CA GLU A 15 -0.32 21.50 -13.20
C GLU A 15 -1.66 20.84 -12.85
N GLY A 16 -2.71 21.63 -12.58
CA GLY A 16 -4.00 21.22 -12.04
C GLY A 16 -4.75 20.17 -12.86
N ALA A 17 -4.29 18.92 -12.81
CA ALA A 17 -4.86 17.79 -13.50
C ALA A 17 -6.13 17.31 -12.77
N CYS A 18 -7.20 17.14 -13.56
CA CYS A 18 -8.38 16.42 -13.14
C CYS A 18 -7.97 14.95 -12.93
N PHE A 19 -8.02 14.47 -11.70
CA PHE A 19 -7.60 13.11 -11.34
C PHE A 19 -8.79 12.15 -11.42
N SER A 20 -8.63 11.08 -12.19
CA SER A 20 -9.57 9.96 -12.16
C SER A 20 -9.02 8.88 -11.23
N VAL A 21 -9.71 8.61 -10.13
CA VAL A 21 -9.44 7.43 -9.29
C VAL A 21 -10.12 6.24 -9.96
N VAL A 22 -9.34 5.38 -10.61
CA VAL A 22 -9.89 4.15 -11.21
C VAL A 22 -9.94 3.07 -10.14
N TYR A 23 -11.14 2.80 -9.62
CA TYR A 23 -11.43 1.59 -8.84
C TYR A 23 -11.46 0.40 -9.79
N ARG A 24 -10.64 -0.63 -9.54
CA ARG A 24 -10.62 -1.84 -10.36
C ARG A 24 -11.37 -2.98 -9.68
N PRO A 25 -12.38 -3.57 -10.34
CA PRO A 25 -12.95 -4.85 -9.92
C PRO A 25 -11.95 -5.99 -10.17
N ASN A 26 -12.14 -7.10 -9.46
CA ASN A 26 -11.25 -8.28 -9.41
C ASN A 26 -10.87 -8.90 -10.77
N ASP A 27 -11.59 -8.58 -11.85
CA ASP A 27 -11.45 -9.26 -13.15
C ASP A 27 -10.43 -8.60 -14.11
N SER A 28 -9.82 -7.50 -13.68
CA SER A 28 -8.99 -6.66 -14.54
C SER A 28 -7.49 -6.96 -14.34
N THR A 29 -6.76 -7.21 -15.42
CA THR A 29 -5.43 -7.83 -15.35
C THR A 29 -4.36 -6.83 -14.89
N VAL A 30 -3.27 -7.27 -14.23
CA VAL A 30 -2.15 -6.40 -13.85
C VAL A 30 -1.57 -5.61 -15.05
N LEU A 31 -1.64 -6.19 -16.25
CA LEU A 31 -1.18 -5.55 -17.49
C LEU A 31 -1.96 -4.28 -17.84
N GLU A 32 -3.28 -4.28 -17.64
CA GLU A 32 -4.10 -3.10 -17.89
C GLU A 32 -3.75 -1.97 -16.92
N LEU A 33 -3.57 -2.26 -15.63
CA LEU A 33 -3.13 -1.26 -14.65
C LEU A 33 -1.79 -0.63 -15.05
N ILE A 34 -0.84 -1.44 -15.53
CA ILE A 34 0.43 -0.92 -16.04
C ILE A 34 0.20 0.03 -17.22
N ARG A 35 -0.73 -0.28 -18.14
CA ARG A 35 -1.07 0.60 -19.27
C ARG A 35 -1.69 1.92 -18.80
N TYR A 36 -2.64 1.88 -17.86
CA TYR A 36 -3.23 3.08 -17.25
C TYR A 36 -2.18 3.99 -16.63
N LEU A 37 -1.31 3.43 -15.79
CA LEU A 37 -0.25 4.20 -15.13
C LEU A 37 0.72 4.84 -16.14
N ARG A 38 0.99 4.16 -17.26
CA ARG A 38 1.82 4.71 -18.36
C ARG A 38 1.12 5.84 -19.13
N ASN A 39 -0.20 5.92 -19.10
CA ASN A 39 -0.98 6.97 -19.76
C ASN A 39 -1.11 8.25 -18.93
N GLY A 40 -0.56 8.29 -17.71
CA GLY A 40 -0.69 9.45 -16.83
C GLY A 40 -1.72 9.27 -15.71
N ASP A 41 -2.44 8.15 -15.69
CA ASP A 41 -3.51 7.92 -14.71
C ASP A 41 -2.94 7.54 -13.33
N MET A 42 -3.78 7.69 -12.31
CA MET A 42 -3.48 7.34 -10.93
C MET A 42 -4.19 6.05 -10.51
N CYS A 43 -3.52 5.21 -9.74
CA CYS A 43 -4.11 4.05 -9.11
C CYS A 43 -3.93 4.08 -7.61
N TRP A 44 -4.97 3.65 -6.89
CA TRP A 44 -4.95 3.43 -5.45
C TRP A 44 -4.67 1.95 -5.18
N TYR A 45 -3.57 1.63 -4.49
CA TYR A 45 -3.16 0.24 -4.23
C TYR A 45 -2.63 0.06 -2.81
N THR A 46 -3.20 -0.90 -2.07
CA THR A 46 -2.83 -1.20 -0.68
C THR A 46 -1.58 -2.07 -0.63
N LEU A 47 -0.56 -1.62 0.13
CA LEU A 47 0.65 -2.40 0.42
C LEU A 47 0.46 -3.38 1.57
N ASP A 48 -0.61 -3.17 2.33
CA ASP A 48 -0.75 -3.64 3.69
C ASP A 48 -1.82 -4.75 3.79
N GLN A 49 -2.35 -5.18 2.65
CA GLN A 49 -3.35 -6.25 2.51
C GLN A 49 -2.73 -7.43 1.75
N ASP A 50 -2.96 -8.63 2.25
CA ASP A 50 -2.51 -9.86 1.62
C ASP A 50 -3.66 -10.45 0.79
N TYR A 51 -3.51 -10.44 -0.53
CA TYR A 51 -4.48 -10.98 -1.48
C TYR A 51 -4.07 -12.35 -2.04
N GLY A 52 -3.11 -13.05 -1.40
CA GLY A 52 -2.74 -14.41 -1.77
C GLY A 52 -1.79 -14.52 -2.97
N THR A 53 -0.92 -13.52 -3.19
CA THR A 53 0.06 -13.56 -4.29
C THR A 53 1.38 -14.17 -3.84
N GLN A 54 2.01 -14.98 -4.71
CA GLN A 54 3.32 -15.65 -4.47
C GLN A 54 4.52 -14.67 -4.46
N GLN A 55 4.30 -13.36 -4.32
CA GLN A 55 5.33 -12.33 -4.46
C GLN A 55 5.27 -11.37 -3.25
N ALA A 56 5.82 -11.85 -2.15
CA ALA A 56 5.94 -11.12 -0.90
C ALA A 56 7.26 -11.45 -0.21
N VAL A 57 7.71 -10.53 0.63
CA VAL A 57 8.92 -10.67 1.44
C VAL A 57 8.58 -10.40 2.90
N PHE A 58 9.34 -11.00 3.81
CA PHE A 58 9.24 -10.63 5.22
C PHE A 58 9.95 -9.29 5.45
N ALA A 59 9.19 -8.30 5.89
CA ALA A 59 9.70 -6.99 6.26
C ALA A 59 9.10 -6.56 7.61
N PRO A 60 9.84 -5.84 8.46
CA PRO A 60 9.36 -5.48 9.79
C PRO A 60 8.19 -4.49 9.70
N PHE A 61 7.13 -4.77 10.46
CA PHE A 61 6.02 -3.87 10.75
C PHE A 61 5.87 -3.80 12.27
N PHE A 62 6.12 -2.63 12.86
CA PHE A 62 6.28 -2.45 14.31
C PHE A 62 7.29 -3.42 14.95
N GLY A 63 8.39 -3.73 14.23
CA GLY A 63 9.43 -4.65 14.69
C GLY A 63 9.10 -6.13 14.54
N VAL A 64 7.86 -6.47 14.20
CA VAL A 64 7.44 -7.86 13.94
C VAL A 64 7.55 -8.16 12.44
N PRO A 65 8.19 -9.26 12.02
CA PRO A 65 8.20 -9.66 10.62
C PRO A 65 6.78 -9.84 10.07
N ALA A 66 6.43 -9.06 9.04
CA ALA A 66 5.16 -9.13 8.34
C ALA A 66 5.37 -9.56 6.88
N PHE A 67 4.53 -10.48 6.41
CA PHE A 67 4.53 -10.92 5.02
C PHE A 67 3.97 -9.79 4.14
N THR A 68 4.87 -9.10 3.44
CA THR A 68 4.58 -7.83 2.77
C THR A 68 4.65 -8.02 1.27
N VAL A 69 3.55 -7.72 0.57
CA VAL A 69 3.44 -7.89 -0.88
C VAL A 69 4.37 -6.92 -1.64
N THR A 70 5.07 -7.43 -2.65
CA THR A 70 5.98 -6.63 -3.51
C THR A 70 5.36 -6.25 -4.85
N THR A 71 4.09 -6.62 -5.05
CA THR A 71 3.38 -6.37 -6.32
C THR A 71 3.33 -4.88 -6.66
N THR A 72 3.11 -4.01 -5.68
CA THR A 72 3.02 -2.55 -5.88
C THR A 72 4.35 -1.94 -6.33
N THR A 73 5.47 -2.32 -5.71
CA THR A 73 6.81 -1.83 -6.12
C THR A 73 7.13 -2.32 -7.52
N ARG A 74 6.78 -3.56 -7.85
CA ARG A 74 6.95 -4.13 -9.20
C ARG A 74 6.12 -3.40 -10.25
N ILE A 75 4.84 -3.13 -9.98
CA ILE A 75 3.96 -2.36 -10.88
C ILE A 75 4.53 -0.96 -11.11
N ALA A 76 4.96 -0.28 -10.04
CA ALA A 76 5.55 1.06 -10.15
C ALA A 76 6.85 1.05 -10.98
N ARG A 77 7.75 0.09 -10.78
CA ARG A 77 8.97 -0.06 -11.61
C ARG A 77 8.66 -0.26 -13.10
N ILE A 78 7.71 -1.14 -13.43
CA ILE A 78 7.35 -1.44 -14.84
C ILE A 78 6.59 -0.28 -15.52
N SER A 79 5.72 0.39 -14.76
CA SER A 79 4.95 1.54 -15.25
C SER A 79 5.74 2.85 -15.23
N ARG A 80 6.87 2.90 -14.51
CA ARG A 80 7.64 4.13 -14.19
C ARG A 80 6.83 5.15 -13.40
N ALA A 81 5.87 4.68 -12.62
CA ALA A 81 5.06 5.53 -11.79
C ALA A 81 5.75 5.84 -10.46
N THR A 82 5.43 7.00 -9.90
CA THR A 82 5.85 7.43 -8.57
C THR A 82 4.88 6.86 -7.54
N ILE A 83 5.38 6.62 -6.34
CA ILE A 83 4.61 6.11 -5.21
C ILE A 83 4.50 7.21 -4.16
N THR A 84 3.26 7.57 -3.83
CA THR A 84 2.87 8.62 -2.88
C THR A 84 2.05 7.98 -1.75
N PRO A 85 2.49 8.02 -0.49
CA PRO A 85 1.67 7.55 0.63
C PRO A 85 0.41 8.40 0.79
N ILE A 86 -0.70 7.72 1.11
CA ILE A 86 -2.01 8.30 1.35
C ILE A 86 -2.55 7.71 2.66
N SER A 87 -2.99 8.59 3.55
CA SER A 87 -3.68 8.21 4.80
C SER A 87 -5.02 8.91 4.92
N HIS A 88 -6.05 8.24 5.47
CA HIS A 88 -7.41 8.80 5.56
C HIS A 88 -8.08 8.64 6.93
N TYR A 89 -8.07 9.68 7.74
CA TYR A 89 -8.65 9.62 9.10
C TYR A 89 -10.12 10.04 9.11
N ARG A 90 -10.97 9.28 9.78
CA ARG A 90 -12.31 9.72 10.13
C ARG A 90 -12.25 10.78 11.22
N LEU A 91 -12.99 11.85 11.01
CA LEU A 91 -13.19 12.95 11.95
C LEU A 91 -14.62 12.95 12.49
N LEU A 92 -14.84 13.74 13.55
CA LEU A 92 -16.18 13.96 14.10
C LEU A 92 -17.12 14.61 13.07
N GLY A 93 -18.41 14.26 13.18
CA GLY A 93 -19.46 14.77 12.30
C GLY A 93 -19.47 14.13 10.91
N GLY A 94 -18.95 12.91 10.76
CA GLY A 94 -18.97 12.20 9.48
C GLY A 94 -17.97 12.73 8.44
N ARG A 95 -17.00 13.54 8.86
CA ARG A 95 -15.97 14.12 7.99
C ARG A 95 -14.76 13.19 7.89
N TYR A 96 -13.93 13.38 6.87
CA TYR A 96 -12.68 12.67 6.67
C TYR A 96 -11.55 13.65 6.37
N ARG A 97 -10.34 13.33 6.83
CA ARG A 97 -9.09 13.98 6.42
C ARG A 97 -8.30 12.99 5.58
N ILE A 98 -8.04 13.33 4.33
CA ILE A 98 -7.17 12.57 3.44
C ILE A 98 -5.87 13.37 3.30
N THR A 99 -4.75 12.74 3.60
CA THR A 99 -3.41 13.32 3.50
C THR A 99 -2.65 12.59 2.41
N PHE A 100 -2.04 13.37 1.51
CA PHE A 100 -1.09 12.89 0.51
C PHE A 100 0.30 13.32 0.94
N ASP A 101 1.12 12.37 1.34
CA ASP A 101 2.49 12.66 1.77
C ASP A 101 3.42 12.73 0.54
N PRO A 102 4.59 13.39 0.65
CA PRO A 102 5.59 13.33 -0.40
C PRO A 102 5.95 11.88 -0.76
N PRO A 103 6.38 11.61 -2.01
CA PRO A 103 6.91 10.31 -2.37
C PRO A 103 8.00 9.83 -1.39
N LEU A 104 7.97 8.55 -1.04
CA LEU A 104 8.93 7.99 -0.10
C LEU A 104 10.36 8.12 -0.66
N ALA A 105 11.27 8.67 0.16
CA ALA A 105 12.68 8.76 -0.18
C ALA A 105 13.29 7.36 -0.38
N ASP A 106 14.17 7.24 -1.37
CA ASP A 106 14.89 6.00 -1.72
C ASP A 106 13.99 4.78 -1.96
N PHE A 107 12.73 5.01 -2.31
CA PHE A 107 11.77 3.97 -2.63
C PHE A 107 11.92 3.50 -4.08
N LEU A 108 11.60 2.23 -4.36
CA LEU A 108 11.87 1.57 -5.65
C LEU A 108 13.37 1.31 -5.90
N SER A 109 14.12 1.02 -4.84
CA SER A 109 15.57 0.80 -4.86
C SER A 109 16.04 -0.41 -5.70
N GLY A 110 15.14 -1.35 -5.99
CA GLY A 110 15.48 -2.64 -6.60
C GLY A 110 15.70 -3.77 -5.59
N ASP A 111 15.81 -3.44 -4.30
CA ASP A 111 15.83 -4.36 -3.17
C ASP A 111 14.41 -4.45 -2.58
N ASP A 112 13.76 -5.60 -2.80
CA ASP A 112 12.38 -5.84 -2.39
C ASP A 112 12.20 -5.81 -0.86
N PRO A 113 13.03 -6.50 -0.04
CA PRO A 113 13.03 -6.33 1.41
C PRO A 113 13.20 -4.88 1.89
N ALA A 114 14.11 -4.11 1.28
CA ALA A 114 14.33 -2.71 1.67
C ALA A 114 13.12 -1.82 1.33
N ASP A 115 12.54 -1.99 0.14
CA ASP A 115 11.33 -1.26 -0.26
C ASP A 115 10.13 -1.65 0.60
N ALA A 116 9.94 -2.94 0.89
CA ALA A 116 8.88 -3.41 1.79
C ALA A 116 9.03 -2.84 3.20
N THR A 117 10.26 -2.75 3.71
CA THR A 117 10.56 -2.13 5.02
C THR A 117 10.16 -0.66 5.05
N ARG A 118 10.54 0.12 4.04
CA ARG A 118 10.15 1.54 3.91
C ARG A 118 8.62 1.70 3.83
N GLY A 119 7.97 0.83 3.06
CA GLY A 119 6.51 0.82 2.94
C GLY A 119 5.83 0.56 4.28
N ASN A 120 6.29 -0.45 5.02
CA ASN A 120 5.79 -0.76 6.35
C ASN A 120 6.06 0.35 7.37
N GLN A 121 7.19 1.06 7.28
CA GLN A 121 7.47 2.22 8.14
C GLN A 121 6.51 3.38 7.84
N ALA A 122 6.22 3.66 6.57
CA ALA A 122 5.25 4.68 6.18
C ALA A 122 3.84 4.35 6.69
N VAL A 123 3.40 3.10 6.49
CA VAL A 123 2.14 2.59 7.04
C VAL A 123 2.15 2.71 8.56
N GLY A 124 3.20 2.25 9.24
CA GLY A 124 3.33 2.29 10.69
C GLY A 124 3.23 3.71 11.26
N THR A 125 3.88 4.68 10.60
CA THR A 125 3.82 6.09 10.98
C THR A 125 2.38 6.63 10.91
N ALA A 126 1.66 6.30 9.85
CA ALA A 126 0.26 6.69 9.70
C ALA A 126 -0.67 5.96 10.69
N VAL A 127 -0.42 4.67 10.98
CA VAL A 127 -1.17 3.93 12.01
C VAL A 127 -1.00 4.59 13.38
N LEU A 128 0.20 5.04 13.75
CA LEU A 128 0.45 5.68 15.05
C LEU A 128 -0.35 6.97 15.27
N LEU A 129 -0.82 7.63 14.22
CA LEU A 129 -1.65 8.84 14.34
C LEU A 129 -3.08 8.55 14.81
N ALA A 130 -3.62 7.37 14.49
CA ALA A 130 -4.95 6.93 14.92
C ALA A 130 -5.03 5.39 14.92
N PRO A 131 -4.37 4.71 15.88
CA PRO A 131 -4.28 3.26 15.89
C PRO A 131 -5.66 2.58 15.90
N GLU A 132 -6.64 3.17 16.57
CA GLU A 132 -8.01 2.69 16.68
C GLU A 132 -8.77 2.65 15.34
N GLN A 133 -8.29 3.39 14.32
CA GLN A 133 -8.93 3.43 13.01
C GLN A 133 -8.36 2.40 12.04
N TYR A 134 -7.16 1.86 12.31
CA TYR A 134 -6.51 0.84 11.49
C TYR A 134 -7.29 -0.48 11.48
N LEU A 135 -7.30 -1.16 10.34
CA LEU A 135 -8.04 -2.41 10.14
C LEU A 135 -7.30 -3.60 10.78
N TRP A 136 -7.22 -3.65 12.11
CA TRP A 136 -6.56 -4.73 12.86
C TRP A 136 -7.19 -6.11 12.68
N MET A 137 -8.45 -6.17 12.19
CA MET A 137 -9.11 -7.43 11.84
C MET A 137 -8.44 -8.14 10.65
N HIS A 138 -7.69 -7.41 9.81
CA HIS A 138 -6.88 -8.03 8.78
C HIS A 138 -5.70 -8.73 9.44
N GLN A 139 -5.59 -10.05 9.26
CA GLN A 139 -4.59 -10.91 9.87
C GLN A 139 -3.19 -10.69 9.25
N ARG A 140 -2.61 -9.51 9.47
CA ARG A 140 -1.34 -9.06 8.85
C ARG A 140 -0.15 -10.00 9.09
N PHE A 141 -0.20 -10.75 10.18
CA PHE A 141 0.87 -11.66 10.61
C PHE A 141 0.54 -13.13 10.33
N LYS A 142 -0.46 -13.41 9.46
CA LYS A 142 -1.00 -14.76 9.22
C LYS A 142 0.09 -15.74 8.77
N HIS A 143 1.00 -15.25 7.95
CA HIS A 143 2.16 -15.99 7.49
C HIS A 143 3.38 -15.62 8.35
N GLN A 144 4.04 -16.64 8.91
CA GLN A 144 5.31 -16.53 9.62
C GLN A 144 6.37 -17.40 8.95
N ALA A 145 7.64 -17.00 9.09
CA ALA A 145 8.76 -17.71 8.45
C ALA A 145 8.95 -19.14 8.99
N ASP A 146 8.56 -19.39 10.24
CA ASP A 146 8.57 -20.70 10.90
C ASP A 146 7.29 -21.54 10.62
N GLY A 147 6.36 -21.01 9.82
CA GLY A 147 5.08 -21.65 9.52
C GLY A 147 4.04 -21.55 10.64
N SER A 148 4.34 -20.85 11.73
CA SER A 148 3.34 -20.60 12.78
C SER A 148 2.22 -19.68 12.29
N MET A 149 1.01 -19.89 12.81
CA MET A 149 -0.14 -19.01 12.60
C MET A 149 -0.54 -18.43 13.96
N PRO A 150 -0.25 -17.15 14.25
CA PRO A 150 -0.54 -16.56 15.55
C PRO A 150 -2.03 -16.23 15.75
N TYR A 151 -2.85 -16.47 14.74
CA TYR A 151 -4.30 -16.27 14.79
C TYR A 151 -5.01 -17.60 15.08
N PRO A 152 -6.12 -17.57 15.83
CA PRO A 152 -6.95 -18.76 16.02
C PRO A 152 -7.43 -19.29 14.67
N SER A 153 -7.51 -20.62 14.55
CA SER A 153 -8.10 -21.28 13.38
C SER A 153 -9.57 -20.85 13.25
N GLU A 154 -10.01 -20.53 12.03
CA GLU A 154 -11.43 -20.31 11.75
C GLU A 154 -12.19 -21.60 12.08
N SER A 155 -13.12 -21.51 13.04
CA SER A 155 -13.98 -22.61 13.50
C SER A 155 -15.15 -22.87 12.57
#